data_AF-A0A497GU23-F1
#
_entry.id   AF-A0A497GU23-F1
#
_cell.length_a   1.000
_cell.length_b   1.000
_cell.length_c   1.000
_cell.angle_alpha   90.00
_cell.angle_beta   90.00
_cell.angle_gamma   90.00
#
_symmetry.space_group_name_H-M   'P 1'
#
loop_
_entity.id
_entity.type
_entity.pdbx_description
1 polymer ?
#
loop_
_entity_poly.entity_id
_entity_poly.type
_entity_poly.pdbx_seq_one_letter_code
_entity_poly.pdbx_strand_id
1 'polypeptide(L)' 'MLKIVTVKMPEDYVNALDELVEMGLFTSRSEAIRVAVRDLLKRELWERVQLRKGSTRRPYWPR' A
#
# COMPACT_ATOMS: atom_id res chain seq x y z
N MET A 1 -9.73 10.97 3.25
CA MET A 1 -10.50 10.24 4.28
C MET A 1 -9.97 8.82 4.39
N LEU A 2 -10.01 8.22 5.58
CA LEU A 2 -9.71 6.79 5.79
C LEU A 2 -11.00 5.97 5.65
N LYS A 3 -10.90 4.75 5.10
CA LYS A 3 -12.00 3.78 5.01
C LYS A 3 -11.54 2.45 5.63
N ILE A 4 -12.43 1.75 6.32
CA ILE A 4 -12.16 0.42 6.87
C ILE A 4 -12.30 -0.60 5.74
N VAL A 5 -11.30 -1.48 5.63
CA VAL A 5 -11.30 -2.60 4.68
C VAL A 5 -10.97 -3.85 5.47
N THR A 6 -11.80 -4.87 5.37
CA THR A 6 -11.57 -6.18 5.98
C THR A 6 -11.01 -7.13 4.92
N VAL A 7 -9.88 -7.76 5.22
CA VAL A 7 -9.22 -8.74 4.34
C VAL A 7 -8.98 -10.04 5.10
N LYS A 8 -9.03 -11.17 4.38
CA LYS A 8 -8.60 -12.46 4.92
C LYS A 8 -7.15 -12.69 4.53
N MET A 9 -6.31 -13.08 5.49
CA MET A 9 -4.88 -13.32 5.29
C MET A 9 -4.47 -14.61 5.99
N PRO A 10 -3.45 -15.33 5.48
CA PRO A 10 -2.81 -16.41 6.22
C PRO A 10 -2.26 -15.91 7.57
N GLU A 11 -2.30 -16.77 8.59
CA GLU A 11 -1.83 -16.44 9.94
C GLU A 11 -0.35 -16.04 9.95
N ASP A 12 0.49 -16.73 9.17
CA ASP A 12 1.92 -16.44 9.07
C ASP A 12 2.20 -14.99 8.67
N TYR A 13 1.35 -14.39 7.82
CA TYR A 13 1.52 -13.01 7.36
C TYR A 13 1.08 -12.02 8.44
N VAL A 14 0.08 -12.38 9.23
CA VAL A 14 -0.35 -11.55 10.37
C VAL A 14 0.73 -11.56 11.45
N ASN A 15 1.31 -12.73 11.74
CA ASN A 15 2.42 -12.87 12.68
C ASN A 15 3.64 -12.06 12.25
N ALA A 16 4.03 -12.14 10.97
CA ALA A 16 5.12 -11.31 10.43
C ALA A 16 4.83 -9.79 10.55
N LEU A 17 3.57 -9.36 10.39
CA LEU A 17 3.19 -7.96 10.62
C LEU A 17 3.25 -7.57 12.11
N ASP A 18 2.92 -8.49 13.02
CA ASP A 18 3.03 -8.27 14.46
C ASP A 18 4.51 -8.14 14.87
N GLU A 19 5.42 -8.98 14.35
CA GLU A 19 6.87 -8.84 14.58
C GLU A 19 7.40 -7.46 14.15
N LEU A 20 6.96 -6.94 12.99
CA LEU A 20 7.35 -5.61 12.53
C LEU A 20 6.91 -4.49 13.48
N VAL A 21 5.78 -4.67 14.16
CA VAL A 21 5.27 -3.72 15.16
C VAL A 21 6.04 -3.88 16.48
N GLU A 22 6.33 -5.10 16.91
CA GLU A 22 7.12 -5.39 18.11
C GLU A 22 8.55 -4.84 18.01
N MET A 23 9.14 -4.89 16.82
CA MET A 23 10.44 -4.28 16.52
C MET A 23 10.40 -2.74 16.53
N GLY A 24 9.22 -2.12 16.65
CA GLY A 24 9.05 -0.67 16.65
C GLY A 24 9.21 -0.03 15.27
N LEU A 25 9.23 -0.82 14.19
CA LEU A 25 9.36 -0.31 12.82
C LEU A 25 8.05 0.34 12.33
N PHE A 26 6.92 -0.10 12.86
CA PHE A 26 5.60 0.46 12.59
C PHE A 26 4.81 0.59 13.89
N THR A 27 3.97 1.61 13.98
CA THR A 27 3.11 1.88 15.14
C THR A 27 1.97 0.86 15.25
N SER A 28 1.56 0.28 14.13
CA SER A 28 0.48 -0.71 14.07
C SER A 28 0.52 -1.55 12.79
N ARG A 29 -0.13 -2.71 12.82
CA ARG A 29 -0.35 -3.54 11.62
C ARG A 29 -1.02 -2.75 10.50
N SER A 30 -2.00 -1.88 10.84
CA SER A 30 -2.68 -1.04 9.85
C SER A 30 -1.76 -0.01 9.20
N GLU A 31 -0.74 0.48 9.91
CA GLU A 31 0.28 1.33 9.31
C GLU A 31 1.16 0.56 8.33
N ALA A 32 1.70 -0.59 8.75
CA ALA A 32 2.52 -1.45 7.90
C ALA A 32 1.77 -1.84 6.60
N ILE A 33 0.51 -2.25 6.71
CA ILE A 33 -0.34 -2.59 5.55
C ILE A 33 -0.54 -1.37 4.63
N ARG A 34 -0.81 -0.18 5.20
CA ARG A 34 -0.99 1.05 4.39
C ARG A 34 0.29 1.43 3.64
N VAL A 35 1.46 1.24 4.25
CA VAL A 35 2.75 1.47 3.59
C VAL A 35 2.96 0.47 2.45
N ALA A 36 2.75 -0.83 2.71
CA ALA A 36 2.88 -1.87 1.70
C ALA A 36 1.95 -1.63 0.48
N VAL A 37 0.68 -1.31 0.74
CA VAL A 37 -0.30 -0.99 -0.31
C VAL A 37 0.11 0.26 -1.10
N ARG A 38 0.56 1.33 -0.43
CA ARG A 38 1.02 2.54 -1.10
C ARG A 38 2.21 2.26 -2.01
N ASP A 39 3.18 1.50 -1.54
CA ASP A 39 4.40 1.23 -2.29
C ASP A 39 4.12 0.30 -3.48
N LEU A 40 3.23 -0.67 -3.30
CA LEU A 40 2.67 -1.48 -4.39
C LEU A 40 1.98 -0.61 -5.45
N LEU A 41 1.07 0.28 -5.02
CA LEU A 41 0.35 1.18 -5.95
C LEU A 41 1.29 2.13 -6.69
N LYS A 42 2.31 2.67 -6.01
CA LYS A 42 3.33 3.50 -6.66
C LYS A 42 4.06 2.72 -7.73
N ARG A 43 4.57 1.52 -7.43
CA ARG A 43 5.28 0.68 -8.42
C ARG A 43 4.38 0.34 -9.60
N GLU A 44 3.20 -0.22 -9.34
CA GLU A 44 2.35 -0.76 -10.41
C GLU A 44 1.62 0.31 -11.22
N LEU A 45 1.14 1.38 -10.60
CA LEU A 45 0.41 2.42 -11.34
C LEU A 45 1.35 3.45 -11.93
N TRP A 46 2.39 3.88 -11.23
CA TRP A 46 3.25 4.96 -11.75
C TRP A 46 4.15 4.47 -12.90
N GLU A 47 4.77 3.29 -12.76
CA GLU A 47 5.67 2.76 -13.78
C GLU A 47 4.90 2.32 -15.04
N ARG A 48 3.73 1.69 -14.88
CA ARG A 48 2.90 1.29 -16.04
C ARG A 48 2.17 2.46 -16.69
N VAL A 49 1.77 3.49 -15.94
CA VAL A 49 1.16 4.70 -16.54
C VAL A 49 2.19 5.49 -17.35
N GLN A 50 3.45 5.54 -16.91
CA GLN A 50 4.51 6.20 -17.70
C GLN A 50 4.78 5.48 -19.03
N LEU A 51 4.72 4.14 -19.06
CA LEU A 51 4.86 3.37 -20.30
C LEU A 51 3.68 3.53 -21.27
N ARG A 52 2.47 3.85 -20.78
CA ARG A 52 1.28 4.06 -21.61
C ARG A 52 1.07 5.50 -22.10
N LYS A 53 1.72 6.49 -21.49
CA LYS A 53 1.50 7.91 -21.79
C LYS A 53 2.66 8.55 -22.55
N GLY A 54 2.89 8.07 -23.78
CA GLY A 54 3.18 9.00 -24.86
C GLY A 54 1.93 9.84 -25.12
N SER A 55 1.99 11.14 -24.81
CA SER A 55 0.93 12.17 -24.87
C SER A 55 0.01 12.32 -23.63
N THR A 56 0.33 13.37 -22.87
CA THR A 56 -0.60 14.35 -22.26
C THR A 56 -1.70 13.82 -21.32
N ARG A 57 -1.48 13.98 -20.00
CA ARG A 57 -2.27 14.80 -19.04
C ARG A 57 -2.09 14.27 -17.61
N ARG A 58 -1.83 15.24 -16.72
CA ARG A 58 -1.59 15.19 -15.27
C ARG A 58 -2.34 14.04 -14.55
N PRO A 59 -1.71 13.38 -13.56
CA PRO A 59 -2.37 12.33 -12.80
C PRO A 59 -3.51 12.96 -11.98
N TYR A 60 -4.75 12.60 -12.29
CA TYR A 60 -5.93 12.98 -11.52
C TYR A 60 -6.11 11.97 -10.40
N TRP A 61 -5.82 12.36 -9.17
CA TRP A 61 -6.25 11.63 -7.98
C TRP A 61 -7.73 11.98 -7.74
N PRO A 62 -8.68 11.04 -7.85
CA PRO A 62 -10.05 11.34 -7.43
C PRO A 62 -10.02 11.46 -5.90
N ARG A 63 -10.42 12.62 -5.40
CA ARG A 63 -10.65 12.82 -3.97
C ARG A 63 -11.79 11.92 -3.48
#